data_AF-A0A7S1AZZ1-F1
#
_entry.id   AF-A0A7S1AZZ1-F1
#
_cell.length_a   1.000
_cell.length_b   1.000
_cell.length_c   1.000
_cell.angle_alpha   90.00
_cell.angle_beta   90.00
_cell.angle_gamma   90.00
#
_symmetry.space_group_name_H-M   'P 1'
#
loop_
_entity.id
_entity.type
_entity.pdbx_description
1 polymer ?
#
loop_
_entity_poly.entity_id
_entity_poly.type
_entity_poly.pdbx_seq_one_letter_code
_entity_poly.pdbx_strand_id
1 'polypeptide(L)'
;MTSLSIQMEAFAFRQLVAHLQWRTDAQNIDLMNLAGFCRNCLSKWYLMGAGEFGVVMDYAEATERVYGEPYPQWKKRHQKAASEAQLSAFEAGQSKHARTDAKPKAAMAPVAKMDVESGGHSNVCGATCDVGLPQAIHTGEVVEARVAVLTVSDRASTGVYEDKSGPAIVSSLTAFSSNQTLSATFVDQKVVPDEKETIANILKGWSQSDCNLILTTGGTGFGPRDVTPEATQEVIARPAEGLSQAMSWQTSLLEPRSVLSRGVCGITDTKVLVVNLPGNPTAVKQCLSVLLPVLPHALRMLAK
;
A
#
# COMPACT_ATOMS: atom_id res chain seq x y z
N MET A 1 -3.27 2.16 -9.73
CA MET A 1 -4.66 1.67 -9.67
C MET A 1 -5.11 1.68 -8.21
N THR A 2 -6.32 2.15 -7.91
CA THR A 2 -6.89 2.04 -6.57
C THR A 2 -7.19 0.56 -6.26
N SER A 3 -7.25 0.16 -4.98
CA SER A 3 -7.69 -1.19 -4.59
C SER A 3 -9.05 -1.56 -5.21
N LEU A 4 -9.93 -0.56 -5.39
CA LEU A 4 -11.23 -0.75 -6.05
C LEU A 4 -11.12 -1.13 -7.55
N SER A 5 -10.19 -0.54 -8.31
CA SER A 5 -9.96 -0.91 -9.72
C SER A 5 -9.58 -2.38 -9.86
N ILE A 6 -8.69 -2.85 -8.98
CA ILE A 6 -8.23 -4.24 -8.98
C ILE A 6 -9.38 -5.19 -8.66
N GLN A 7 -10.25 -4.84 -7.71
CA GLN A 7 -11.43 -5.64 -7.41
C GLN A 7 -12.40 -5.72 -8.59
N MET A 8 -12.62 -4.61 -9.31
CA MET A 8 -13.46 -4.57 -10.50
C MET A 8 -12.88 -5.41 -11.66
N GLU A 9 -11.58 -5.30 -11.90
CA GLU A 9 -10.86 -6.08 -12.91
C GLU A 9 -10.90 -7.58 -12.59
N ALA A 10 -10.65 -7.96 -11.33
CA ALA A 10 -10.73 -9.34 -10.88
C ALA A 10 -12.18 -9.89 -10.97
N PHE A 11 -13.19 -9.06 -10.71
CA PHE A 11 -14.59 -9.43 -10.91
C PHE A 11 -14.88 -9.71 -12.39
N ALA A 12 -14.47 -8.82 -13.29
CA ALA A 12 -14.65 -9.00 -14.73
C ALA A 12 -13.95 -10.27 -15.25
N PHE A 13 -12.73 -10.56 -14.79
CA PHE A 13 -12.03 -11.79 -15.13
C PHE A 13 -12.78 -13.04 -14.66
N ARG A 14 -13.28 -13.05 -13.41
CA ARG A 14 -14.09 -14.16 -12.89
C ARG A 14 -15.37 -14.37 -13.70
N GLN A 15 -16.02 -13.30 -14.15
CA GLN A 15 -17.20 -13.38 -15.01
C GLN A 15 -16.87 -14.00 -16.37
N LEU A 16 -15.74 -13.62 -16.99
CA LEU A 16 -15.30 -14.23 -18.25
C LEU A 16 -15.03 -15.74 -18.08
N VAL A 17 -14.32 -16.12 -17.01
CA VAL A 17 -14.03 -17.53 -16.72
C VAL A 17 -15.33 -18.31 -16.51
N ALA A 18 -16.24 -17.82 -15.67
CA ALA A 18 -17.54 -18.46 -15.43
C ALA A 18 -18.35 -18.63 -16.73
N HIS A 19 -18.35 -17.61 -17.60
CA HIS A 19 -19.01 -17.69 -18.90
C HIS A 19 -18.40 -18.78 -19.80
N LEU A 20 -17.07 -18.89 -19.84
CA LEU A 20 -16.38 -19.92 -20.61
C LEU A 20 -16.55 -21.33 -20.01
N GLN A 21 -16.73 -21.46 -18.71
CA GLN A 21 -17.06 -22.73 -18.06
C GLN A 21 -18.46 -23.21 -18.47
N TRP A 22 -19.43 -22.30 -18.55
CA TRP A 22 -20.78 -22.59 -19.03
C TRP A 22 -20.81 -22.94 -20.52
N ARG A 23 -20.02 -22.25 -21.36
CA ARG A 23 -19.95 -22.45 -22.82
C ARG A 23 -19.10 -23.65 -23.23
N THR A 24 -19.45 -24.85 -22.78
CA THR A 24 -18.74 -26.10 -23.18
C THR A 24 -18.81 -26.38 -24.68
N ASP A 25 -19.78 -25.80 -25.38
CA ASP A 25 -19.90 -25.85 -26.84
C ASP A 25 -18.77 -25.09 -27.56
N ALA A 26 -18.25 -24.00 -26.96
CA ALA A 26 -17.16 -23.23 -27.53
C ALA A 26 -15.83 -23.96 -27.32
N GLN A 27 -15.36 -24.68 -28.33
CA GLN A 27 -14.10 -25.43 -28.25
C GLN A 27 -12.90 -24.48 -28.30
N ASN A 28 -11.77 -24.91 -27.74
CA ASN A 28 -10.56 -24.07 -27.74
C ASN A 28 -10.11 -23.70 -29.15
N ILE A 29 -10.26 -24.59 -30.13
CA ILE A 29 -9.88 -24.27 -31.52
C ILE A 29 -10.76 -23.16 -32.11
N ASP A 30 -12.04 -23.11 -31.76
CA ASP A 30 -12.94 -22.03 -32.19
C ASP A 30 -12.53 -20.69 -31.58
N LEU A 31 -12.20 -20.69 -30.29
CA LEU A 31 -11.71 -19.51 -29.59
C LEU A 31 -10.36 -19.02 -30.16
N MET A 32 -9.45 -19.94 -30.48
CA MET A 32 -8.16 -19.60 -31.10
C MET A 32 -8.37 -18.99 -32.50
N ASN A 33 -9.21 -19.58 -33.33
CA ASN A 33 -9.47 -19.10 -34.68
C ASN A 33 -10.18 -17.74 -34.70
N LEU A 34 -11.09 -17.51 -33.76
CA LEU A 34 -11.86 -16.26 -33.69
C LEU A 34 -11.11 -15.13 -32.98
N ALA A 35 -10.60 -15.40 -31.79
CA ALA A 35 -10.11 -14.39 -30.84
C ALA A 35 -8.58 -14.46 -30.60
N GLY A 36 -7.90 -15.48 -31.13
CA GLY A 36 -6.46 -15.67 -30.93
C GLY A 36 -6.08 -16.21 -29.56
N PHE A 37 -7.02 -16.50 -28.65
CA PHE A 37 -6.72 -17.10 -27.34
C PHE A 37 -7.79 -18.11 -26.95
N CYS A 38 -7.48 -19.03 -26.04
CA CYS A 38 -8.42 -20.00 -25.51
C CYS A 38 -8.27 -20.19 -23.99
N ARG A 39 -9.01 -21.15 -23.41
CA ARG A 39 -8.92 -21.49 -21.98
C ARG A 39 -7.51 -21.90 -21.56
N ASN A 40 -6.76 -22.58 -22.42
CA ASN A 40 -5.36 -22.92 -22.13
C ASN A 40 -4.46 -21.69 -22.06
N CYS A 41 -4.72 -20.67 -22.90
CA CYS A 41 -4.01 -19.39 -22.81
C CYS A 41 -4.34 -18.66 -21.51
N LEU A 42 -5.63 -18.60 -21.14
CA LEU A 42 -6.06 -18.05 -19.84
C LEU A 42 -5.39 -18.77 -18.67
N SER A 43 -5.27 -20.10 -18.73
CA SER A 43 -4.62 -20.90 -17.69
C SER A 43 -3.12 -20.58 -17.59
N LYS A 44 -2.44 -20.39 -18.73
CA LYS A 44 -1.04 -19.98 -18.76
C LYS A 44 -0.84 -18.55 -18.24
N TRP A 45 -1.76 -17.63 -18.53
CA TRP A 45 -1.71 -16.28 -17.97
C TRP A 45 -2.01 -16.27 -16.47
N TYR A 46 -2.91 -17.13 -16.00
CA TYR A 46 -3.19 -17.31 -14.58
C TYR A 46 -1.96 -17.88 -13.84
N LEU A 47 -1.32 -18.90 -14.41
CA LEU A 47 -0.06 -19.46 -13.91
C LEU A 47 1.07 -18.43 -13.90
N MET A 48 1.20 -17.65 -14.97
CA MET A 48 2.16 -16.54 -15.04
C MET A 48 1.89 -15.52 -13.93
N GLY A 49 0.61 -15.16 -13.72
CA GLY A 49 0.20 -14.29 -12.62
C GLY A 49 0.54 -14.85 -11.24
N ALA A 50 0.31 -16.16 -11.00
CA ALA A 50 0.70 -16.82 -9.76
C ALA A 50 2.21 -16.66 -9.49
N GLY A 51 3.06 -16.87 -10.52
CA GLY A 51 4.49 -16.63 -10.44
C GLY A 51 4.86 -15.17 -10.10
N GLU A 52 4.14 -14.18 -10.66
CA GLU A 52 4.34 -12.76 -10.32
C GLU A 52 3.99 -12.42 -8.87
N PHE A 53 2.99 -13.09 -8.32
CA PHE A 53 2.54 -12.89 -6.94
C PHE A 53 3.25 -13.80 -5.93
N GLY A 54 4.27 -14.56 -6.35
CA GLY A 54 5.02 -15.46 -5.46
C GLY A 54 4.21 -16.69 -5.00
N VAL A 55 3.10 -17.00 -5.68
CA VAL A 55 2.29 -18.19 -5.40
C VAL A 55 2.85 -19.37 -6.19
N VAL A 56 3.27 -20.42 -5.47
CA VAL A 56 3.65 -21.70 -6.08
C VAL A 56 2.39 -22.37 -6.61
N MET A 57 2.37 -22.63 -7.91
CA MET A 57 1.23 -23.24 -8.61
C MET A 57 1.75 -24.04 -9.80
N ASP A 58 1.14 -25.18 -10.08
CA ASP A 58 1.39 -25.96 -11.29
C ASP A 58 0.37 -25.67 -12.41
N TYR A 59 0.64 -26.19 -13.60
CA TYR A 59 -0.27 -25.97 -14.75
C TYR A 59 -1.61 -26.69 -14.58
N ALA A 60 -1.66 -27.83 -13.89
CA ALA A 60 -2.90 -28.57 -13.67
C ALA A 60 -3.85 -27.75 -12.77
N GLU A 61 -3.34 -27.20 -11.68
CA GLU A 61 -4.06 -26.28 -10.79
C GLU A 61 -4.57 -25.06 -11.54
N ALA A 62 -3.72 -24.42 -12.35
CA ALA A 62 -4.12 -23.25 -13.13
C ALA A 62 -5.22 -23.58 -14.16
N THR A 63 -5.14 -24.75 -14.81
CA THR A 63 -6.20 -25.19 -15.71
C THR A 63 -7.50 -25.48 -14.97
N GLU A 64 -7.46 -26.13 -13.80
CA GLU A 64 -8.65 -26.41 -13.01
C GLU A 64 -9.38 -25.12 -12.61
N ARG A 65 -8.66 -24.05 -12.27
CA ARG A 65 -9.25 -22.72 -11.99
C ARG A 65 -10.02 -22.16 -13.19
N VAL A 66 -9.53 -22.37 -14.41
CA VAL A 66 -10.17 -21.86 -15.64
C VAL A 66 -11.29 -22.77 -16.12
N TYR A 67 -11.13 -24.10 -16.03
CA TYR A 67 -12.11 -25.07 -16.52
C TYR A 67 -13.22 -25.39 -15.50
N GLY A 68 -13.01 -25.13 -14.21
CA GLY A 68 -13.95 -25.44 -13.13
C GLY A 68 -13.95 -26.92 -12.71
N GLU A 69 -13.16 -27.75 -13.39
CA GLU A 69 -12.88 -29.15 -13.08
C GLU A 69 -11.49 -29.51 -13.65
N PRO A 70 -10.88 -30.64 -13.24
CA PRO A 70 -9.61 -31.08 -13.79
C PRO A 70 -9.66 -31.23 -15.32
N TYR A 71 -8.72 -30.61 -16.03
CA TYR A 71 -8.70 -30.57 -17.51
C TYR A 71 -8.84 -31.95 -18.19
N PRO A 72 -8.20 -33.04 -17.72
CA PRO A 72 -8.40 -34.37 -18.29
C PRO A 72 -9.86 -34.85 -18.25
N GLN A 73 -10.60 -34.49 -17.19
CA GLN A 73 -12.01 -34.85 -17.04
C GLN A 73 -12.88 -34.02 -17.99
N TRP A 74 -12.63 -32.71 -18.05
CA TRP A 74 -13.31 -31.82 -19.00
C TRP A 74 -13.10 -32.30 -20.44
N LYS A 75 -11.86 -32.66 -20.79
CA LYS A 75 -11.48 -33.19 -22.11
C LYS A 75 -12.32 -34.41 -22.49
N LYS A 76 -12.47 -35.36 -21.56
CA LYS A 76 -13.23 -36.59 -21.75
C LYS A 76 -14.74 -36.33 -21.94
N ARG A 77 -15.28 -35.32 -21.25
CA ARG A 77 -16.72 -35.01 -21.26
C ARG A 77 -17.14 -34.10 -22.40
N HIS A 78 -16.28 -33.16 -22.79
CA HIS A 78 -16.67 -32.00 -23.57
C HIS A 78 -15.82 -31.73 -24.81
N GLN A 79 -14.59 -32.26 -24.91
CA GLN A 79 -13.75 -31.97 -26.07
C GLN A 79 -14.21 -32.76 -27.30
N LYS A 80 -14.40 -32.04 -28.40
CA LYS A 80 -14.72 -32.61 -29.72
C LYS A 80 -13.46 -32.64 -30.60
N ALA A 81 -13.45 -33.55 -31.56
CA ALA A 81 -12.42 -33.56 -32.61
C ALA A 81 -12.56 -32.31 -33.48
N ALA A 82 -11.43 -31.70 -33.84
CA ALA A 82 -11.40 -30.57 -34.77
C ALA A 82 -11.61 -31.05 -36.21
N SER A 83 -12.36 -30.29 -37.00
CA SER A 83 -12.48 -30.50 -38.44
C SER A 83 -11.24 -30.02 -39.18
N GLU A 84 -11.04 -30.52 -40.40
CA GLU A 84 -9.95 -30.08 -41.28
C GLU A 84 -9.98 -28.56 -41.52
N ALA A 85 -11.18 -27.99 -41.68
CA ALA A 85 -11.36 -26.55 -41.85
C ALA A 85 -10.90 -25.75 -40.61
N GLN A 86 -11.22 -26.23 -39.40
CA GLN A 86 -10.78 -25.59 -38.16
C GLN A 86 -9.26 -25.66 -37.99
N LEU A 87 -8.64 -26.81 -38.33
CA LEU A 87 -7.20 -26.99 -38.30
C LEU A 87 -6.49 -26.09 -39.31
N SER A 88 -6.99 -26.02 -40.54
CA SER A 88 -6.42 -25.14 -41.57
C SER A 88 -6.51 -23.66 -41.17
N ALA A 89 -7.65 -23.23 -40.62
CA ALA A 89 -7.81 -21.87 -40.10
C ALA A 89 -6.86 -21.58 -38.92
N PHE A 90 -6.65 -22.56 -38.04
CA PHE A 90 -5.72 -22.44 -36.91
C PHE A 90 -4.28 -22.28 -37.38
N GLU A 91 -3.86 -23.05 -38.39
CA GLU A 91 -2.53 -22.94 -39.00
C GLU A 91 -2.33 -21.59 -39.68
N ALA A 92 -3.30 -21.14 -40.48
CA ALA A 92 -3.26 -19.83 -41.14
C ALA A 92 -3.26 -18.66 -40.13
N GLY A 93 -3.87 -18.85 -38.96
CA GLY A 93 -4.04 -17.84 -37.91
C GLY A 93 -2.88 -17.68 -36.93
N GLN A 94 -1.83 -18.50 -37.02
CA GLN A 94 -0.77 -18.58 -35.99
C GLN A 94 -0.16 -17.24 -35.59
N SER A 95 0.01 -16.32 -36.55
CA SER A 95 0.57 -14.98 -36.29
C SER A 95 -0.29 -14.11 -35.37
N LYS A 96 -1.59 -14.42 -35.25
CA LYS A 96 -2.57 -13.70 -34.41
C LYS A 96 -2.77 -14.35 -33.05
N HIS A 97 -2.19 -15.52 -32.80
CA HIS A 97 -2.36 -16.23 -31.55
C HIS A 97 -1.67 -15.51 -30.39
N ALA A 98 -2.30 -15.58 -29.22
CA ALA A 98 -1.84 -15.04 -27.98
C ALA A 98 -0.46 -15.61 -27.62
N ARG A 99 0.48 -14.70 -27.34
CA ARG A 99 1.77 -15.04 -26.76
C ARG A 99 1.57 -15.35 -25.28
N THR A 100 1.95 -16.56 -24.88
CA THR A 100 1.82 -17.03 -23.49
C THR A 100 3.16 -17.13 -22.78
N ASP A 101 4.23 -16.77 -23.48
CA ASP A 101 5.64 -16.79 -23.11
C ASP A 101 6.20 -15.39 -22.82
N ALA A 102 5.48 -14.33 -23.19
CA ALA A 102 5.88 -12.95 -22.96
C ALA A 102 4.75 -12.11 -22.35
N LYS A 103 5.08 -11.31 -21.34
CA LYS A 103 4.13 -10.38 -20.71
C LYS A 103 3.75 -9.26 -21.68
N PRO A 104 2.46 -8.97 -21.90
CA PRO A 104 2.06 -7.78 -22.64
C PRO A 104 2.35 -6.52 -21.82
N LYS A 105 2.85 -5.46 -22.47
CA LYS A 105 3.10 -4.15 -21.82
C LYS A 105 1.87 -3.58 -21.09
N ALA A 106 0.66 -3.90 -21.55
CA ALA A 106 -0.60 -3.44 -20.93
C ALA A 106 -0.97 -4.20 -19.63
N ALA A 107 -0.49 -5.44 -19.45
CA ALA A 107 -0.63 -6.18 -18.19
C ALA A 107 0.36 -5.70 -17.12
N MET A 108 1.21 -4.71 -17.45
CA MET A 108 2.16 -4.06 -16.52
C MET A 108 1.51 -2.96 -15.68
N ALA A 109 0.19 -2.76 -15.72
CA ALA A 109 -0.45 -1.89 -14.75
C ALA A 109 -0.09 -2.44 -13.35
N PRO A 110 0.51 -1.62 -12.46
CA PRO A 110 1.00 -2.14 -11.20
C PRO A 110 -0.21 -2.65 -10.43
N VAL A 111 -0.31 -3.97 -10.35
CA VAL A 111 -1.17 -4.64 -9.38
C VAL A 111 -0.67 -4.10 -8.05
N ALA A 112 -1.49 -3.29 -7.40
CA ALA A 112 -1.22 -2.92 -6.02
C ALA A 112 -1.03 -4.25 -5.31
N LYS A 113 0.17 -4.49 -4.78
CA LYS A 113 0.47 -5.68 -4.00
C LYS A 113 -0.55 -5.73 -2.87
N MET A 114 -1.61 -6.52 -3.04
CA MET A 114 -2.51 -6.94 -1.98
C MET A 114 -2.00 -8.29 -1.52
N ASP A 115 -1.38 -8.25 -0.34
CA ASP A 115 -1.32 -9.26 0.70
C ASP A 115 -1.43 -10.73 0.28
N VAL A 116 -0.34 -11.46 0.46
CA VAL A 116 -0.40 -12.90 0.75
C VAL A 116 0.53 -13.20 1.92
N GLU A 117 -0.04 -13.86 2.92
CA GLU A 117 0.63 -14.46 4.05
C GLU A 117 1.80 -15.36 3.61
N SER A 118 2.83 -15.37 4.46
CA SER A 118 3.88 -16.39 4.60
C SER A 118 5.00 -16.47 3.54
N GLY A 119 6.18 -15.98 3.96
CA GLY A 119 7.46 -16.68 3.78
C GLY A 119 8.23 -16.44 2.47
N GLY A 120 9.28 -15.63 2.53
CA GLY A 120 10.35 -15.65 1.51
C GLY A 120 11.15 -14.35 1.43
N HIS A 121 12.43 -14.42 1.79
CA HIS A 121 13.35 -13.29 1.96
C HIS A 121 13.75 -12.53 0.68
N SER A 122 13.81 -11.20 0.82
CA SER A 122 14.85 -10.25 0.36
C SER A 122 15.32 -10.23 -1.11
N ASN A 123 15.25 -9.06 -1.76
CA ASN A 123 16.36 -8.10 -1.84
C ASN A 123 16.09 -6.93 -2.82
N VAL A 124 16.71 -5.79 -2.51
CA VAL A 124 17.03 -4.64 -3.39
C VAL A 124 15.93 -3.59 -3.59
N CYS A 125 16.00 -2.55 -2.75
CA CYS A 125 15.34 -1.26 -2.90
C CYS A 125 15.56 -0.62 -4.28
N GLY A 126 14.50 -0.04 -4.86
CA GLY A 126 14.61 0.86 -6.00
C GLY A 126 13.30 1.15 -6.74
N ALA A 127 12.24 1.63 -6.09
CA ALA A 127 11.17 2.39 -6.76
C ALA A 127 10.22 3.07 -5.75
N THR A 128 9.68 4.20 -6.19
CA THR A 128 8.86 5.20 -5.48
C THR A 128 7.64 4.64 -4.75
N CYS A 129 7.54 4.94 -3.46
CA CYS A 129 6.40 4.59 -2.63
C CYS A 129 5.24 5.57 -2.84
N ASP A 130 4.33 5.19 -3.74
CA ASP A 130 2.99 5.75 -3.85
C ASP A 130 1.99 4.83 -3.12
N VAL A 131 1.81 5.09 -1.83
CA VAL A 131 0.70 4.55 -1.04
C VAL A 131 -0.42 5.59 -1.12
N GLY A 132 -1.49 5.27 -1.84
CA GLY A 132 -2.68 6.14 -1.90
C GLY A 132 -3.33 6.26 -0.52
N LEU A 133 -3.58 7.49 -0.08
CA LEU A 133 -4.22 7.78 1.20
C LEU A 133 -5.69 7.30 1.19
N PRO A 134 -6.17 6.58 2.23
CA PRO A 134 -7.57 6.18 2.33
C PRO A 134 -8.50 7.39 2.52
N GLN A 135 -9.75 7.27 2.06
CA GLN A 135 -10.77 8.32 2.22
C GLN A 135 -11.22 8.46 3.68
N ALA A 136 -11.38 9.71 4.13
CA ALA A 136 -11.81 10.04 5.49
C ALA A 136 -13.26 9.60 5.77
N ILE A 137 -13.57 9.29 7.03
CA ILE A 137 -14.95 9.04 7.48
C ILE A 137 -15.69 10.39 7.49
N HIS A 138 -16.56 10.63 6.50
CA HIS A 138 -17.24 11.90 6.29
C HIS A 138 -18.25 12.22 7.41
N THR A 139 -18.05 13.34 8.10
CA THR A 139 -19.01 13.88 9.09
C THR A 139 -19.43 15.34 8.82
N GLY A 140 -19.14 15.89 7.63
CA GLY A 140 -19.65 17.20 7.18
C GLY A 140 -18.98 18.46 7.74
N GLU A 141 -18.27 18.40 8.86
CA GLU A 141 -17.52 19.53 9.44
C GLU A 141 -16.01 19.45 9.16
N VAL A 142 -15.43 20.54 8.63
CA VAL A 142 -13.99 20.70 8.42
C VAL A 142 -13.29 20.89 9.76
N VAL A 143 -12.31 20.05 10.06
CA VAL A 143 -11.50 20.17 11.30
C VAL A 143 -10.20 20.89 10.98
N GLU A 144 -9.87 21.93 11.76
CA GLU A 144 -8.59 22.64 11.64
C GLU A 144 -7.47 21.86 12.35
N ALA A 145 -6.40 21.56 11.61
CA ALA A 145 -5.17 21.00 12.15
C ALA A 145 -4.08 22.08 12.12
N ARG A 146 -3.58 22.49 13.28
CA ARG A 146 -2.46 23.42 13.44
C ARG A 146 -1.23 22.58 13.74
N VAL A 147 -0.39 22.41 12.71
CA VAL A 147 0.61 21.34 12.64
C VAL A 147 2.02 21.87 12.83
N ALA A 148 2.77 21.28 13.75
CA ALA A 148 4.21 21.47 13.87
C ALA A 148 4.96 20.20 13.44
N VAL A 149 6.06 20.36 12.71
CA VAL A 149 6.85 19.23 12.17
C VAL A 149 8.28 19.28 12.70
N LEU A 150 8.71 18.21 13.39
CA LEU A 150 10.07 18.06 13.90
C LEU A 150 10.82 16.93 13.20
N THR A 151 11.86 17.27 12.45
CA THR A 151 12.79 16.28 11.93
C THR A 151 13.91 16.08 12.94
N VAL A 152 14.06 14.84 13.43
CA VAL A 152 15.11 14.43 14.35
C VAL A 152 16.15 13.62 13.59
N SER A 153 17.34 14.18 13.43
CA SER A 153 18.46 13.53 12.77
C SER A 153 19.76 14.32 12.97
N ASP A 154 20.75 13.70 13.60
CA ASP A 154 22.14 14.22 13.71
C ASP A 154 22.70 14.69 12.36
N ARG A 155 22.54 13.88 11.30
CA ARG A 155 23.08 14.19 9.96
C ARG A 155 22.36 15.33 9.22
N ALA A 156 21.03 15.35 9.25
CA ALA A 156 20.23 16.46 8.72
C ALA A 156 20.52 17.78 9.46
N SER A 157 20.58 17.75 10.79
CA SER A 157 20.81 18.95 11.61
C SER A 157 22.19 19.58 11.39
N THR A 158 23.19 18.74 11.08
CA THR A 158 24.56 19.18 10.74
C THR A 158 24.75 19.50 9.25
N GLY A 159 23.70 19.38 8.43
CA GLY A 159 23.73 19.69 7.00
C GLY A 159 24.44 18.64 6.13
N VAL A 160 24.73 17.45 6.67
CA VAL A 160 25.35 16.34 5.93
C VAL A 160 24.42 15.83 4.81
N TYR A 161 23.11 15.89 5.04
CA TYR A 161 22.12 15.74 3.99
C TYR A 161 20.91 16.63 4.23
N GLU A 162 20.15 16.86 3.16
CA GLU A 162 18.88 17.59 3.21
C GLU A 162 17.75 16.71 3.76
N ASP A 163 16.92 17.29 4.63
CA ASP A 163 15.72 16.64 5.14
C ASP A 163 14.69 16.43 4.01
N LYS A 164 14.36 15.17 3.76
CA LYS A 164 13.31 14.77 2.80
C LYS A 164 12.03 14.28 3.48
N SER A 165 12.07 14.01 4.78
CA SER A 165 10.98 13.41 5.54
C SER A 165 10.03 14.47 6.07
N GLY A 166 10.55 15.60 6.57
CA GLY A 166 9.74 16.76 6.92
C GLY A 166 8.89 17.25 5.73
N PRO A 167 9.49 17.51 4.55
CA PRO A 167 8.72 17.86 3.34
C PRO A 167 7.72 16.78 2.91
N ALA A 168 8.02 15.49 3.13
CA ALA A 168 7.07 14.40 2.85
C ALA A 168 5.83 14.46 3.76
N ILE A 169 5.97 14.88 5.02
CA ILE A 169 4.84 15.12 5.93
C ILE A 169 3.98 16.27 5.41
N VAL A 170 4.61 17.41 5.11
CA VAL A 170 3.92 18.63 4.65
C VAL A 170 3.12 18.36 3.38
N SER A 171 3.75 17.72 2.39
CA SER A 171 3.10 17.37 1.12
C SER A 171 1.94 16.40 1.30
N SER A 172 2.07 15.39 2.17
CA SER A 172 1.00 14.41 2.42
C SER A 172 -0.22 15.03 3.10
N LEU A 173 0.00 15.89 4.10
CA LEU A 173 -1.08 16.63 4.78
C LEU A 173 -1.77 17.63 3.85
N THR A 174 -0.99 18.33 3.01
CA THR A 174 -1.53 19.27 2.01
C THR A 174 -2.42 18.54 0.99
N ALA A 175 -1.93 17.41 0.47
CA ALA A 175 -2.70 16.58 -0.46
C ALA A 175 -3.99 16.04 0.18
N PHE A 176 -3.94 15.63 1.45
CA PHE A 176 -5.12 15.15 2.17
C PHE A 176 -6.15 16.25 2.46
N SER A 177 -5.69 17.48 2.71
CA SER A 177 -6.55 18.64 2.98
C SER A 177 -7.44 19.00 1.78
N SER A 178 -7.05 18.59 0.57
CA SER A 178 -7.87 18.78 -0.63
C SER A 178 -9.19 17.99 -0.61
N ASN A 179 -9.32 16.98 0.25
CA ASN A 179 -10.52 16.15 0.41
C ASN A 179 -11.57 16.73 1.40
N GLN A 180 -11.53 18.03 1.67
CA GLN A 180 -12.53 18.83 2.41
C GLN A 180 -12.91 18.37 3.84
N THR A 181 -12.14 17.48 4.48
CA THR A 181 -12.46 17.00 5.86
C THR A 181 -11.46 17.52 6.91
N LEU A 182 -10.27 17.94 6.49
CA LEU A 182 -9.20 18.48 7.32
C LEU A 182 -8.62 19.73 6.66
N SER A 183 -8.40 20.79 7.41
CA SER A 183 -7.64 21.97 6.95
C SER A 183 -6.34 22.06 7.74
N ALA A 184 -5.21 21.73 7.10
CA ALA A 184 -3.90 21.77 7.74
C ALA A 184 -3.23 23.15 7.58
N THR A 185 -2.89 23.78 8.70
CA THR A 185 -2.08 25.01 8.78
C THR A 185 -0.76 24.66 9.48
N PHE A 186 0.38 24.87 8.80
CA PHE A 186 1.69 24.60 9.38
C PHE A 186 2.16 25.78 10.22
N VAL A 187 2.37 25.57 11.52
CA VAL A 187 2.74 26.64 12.47
C VAL A 187 4.24 26.76 12.68
N ASP A 188 4.98 25.65 12.60
CA ASP A 188 6.44 25.64 12.74
C ASP A 188 7.04 24.36 12.13
N GLN A 189 8.30 24.44 11.68
CA GLN A 189 9.07 23.29 11.21
C GLN A 189 10.53 23.43 11.64
N LYS A 190 11.08 22.39 12.26
CA LYS A 190 12.47 22.38 12.76
C LYS A 190 13.19 21.08 12.44
N VAL A 191 14.52 21.18 12.31
CA VAL A 191 15.43 20.04 12.21
C VAL A 191 16.40 20.10 13.39
N VAL A 192 16.52 19.01 14.14
CA VAL A 192 17.33 18.93 15.36
C VAL A 192 18.16 17.65 15.43
N PRO A 193 19.28 17.64 16.18
CA PRO A 193 20.02 16.41 16.45
C PRO A 193 19.21 15.46 17.34
N ASP A 194 19.69 14.22 17.42
CA ASP A 194 19.11 13.15 18.23
C ASP A 194 19.43 13.34 19.74
N GLU A 195 18.99 14.47 20.29
CA GLU A 195 19.19 14.87 21.68
C GLU A 195 17.87 14.92 22.43
N LYS A 196 17.72 14.03 23.42
CA LYS A 196 16.45 13.81 24.14
C LYS A 196 15.89 15.10 24.74
N GLU A 197 16.72 15.87 25.45
CA GLU A 197 16.29 17.12 26.11
C GLU A 197 15.85 18.17 25.09
N THR A 198 16.59 18.31 23.99
CA THR A 198 16.27 19.25 22.90
C THR A 198 14.91 18.92 22.29
N ILE A 199 14.66 17.64 21.97
CA ILE A 199 13.40 17.16 21.42
C ILE A 199 12.27 17.44 22.41
N ALA A 200 12.41 17.02 23.67
CA ALA A 200 11.37 17.18 24.69
C ALA A 200 11.02 18.66 24.93
N ASN A 201 12.01 19.55 24.96
CA ASN A 201 11.79 20.98 25.15
C ASN A 201 11.02 21.62 23.98
N ILE A 202 11.32 21.23 22.74
CA ILE A 202 10.58 21.71 21.56
C ILE A 202 9.14 21.20 21.59
N LEU A 203 8.94 19.91 21.85
CA LEU A 203 7.62 19.31 21.95
C LEU A 203 6.77 19.99 23.04
N LYS A 204 7.36 20.25 24.22
CA LYS A 204 6.71 21.02 25.30
C LYS A 204 6.36 22.43 24.87
N GLY A 205 7.29 23.16 24.25
CA GLY A 205 7.07 24.52 23.78
C GLY A 205 5.94 24.62 22.75
N TRP A 206 5.91 23.72 21.76
CA TRP A 206 4.82 23.67 20.79
C TRP A 206 3.50 23.20 21.41
N SER A 207 3.53 22.32 22.40
CA SER A 207 2.30 21.90 23.09
C SER A 207 1.61 23.07 23.83
N GLN A 208 2.36 24.14 24.15
CA GLN A 208 1.85 25.34 24.81
C GLN A 208 1.50 26.46 23.82
N SER A 209 1.78 26.28 22.53
CA SER A 209 1.40 27.24 21.49
C SER A 209 -0.02 26.95 20.97
N ASP A 210 -0.39 27.59 19.87
CA ASP A 210 -1.63 27.33 19.13
C ASP A 210 -1.62 26.01 18.32
N CYS A 211 -0.65 25.12 18.56
CA CYS A 211 -0.52 23.84 17.87
C CYS A 211 -1.52 22.83 18.45
N ASN A 212 -2.12 22.00 17.60
CA ASN A 212 -2.95 20.86 18.05
C ASN A 212 -2.47 19.50 17.53
N LEU A 213 -1.48 19.50 16.63
CA LEU A 213 -0.86 18.30 16.08
C LEU A 213 0.66 18.49 15.93
N ILE A 214 1.44 17.62 16.58
CA ILE A 214 2.89 17.58 16.42
C ILE A 214 3.28 16.25 15.74
N LEU A 215 3.98 16.35 14.61
CA LEU A 215 4.50 15.20 13.88
C LEU A 215 6.02 15.22 13.95
N THR A 216 6.62 14.21 14.56
CA THR A 216 8.08 14.02 14.52
C THR A 216 8.46 13.01 13.45
N THR A 217 9.65 13.13 12.89
CA THR A 217 10.22 12.14 11.97
C THR A 217 11.68 11.86 12.29
N GLY A 218 12.02 10.58 12.50
CA GLY A 218 13.38 10.15 12.82
C GLY A 218 13.62 9.91 14.32
N GLY A 219 14.76 9.30 14.65
CA GLY A 219 15.14 8.97 16.02
C GLY A 219 14.29 7.88 16.68
N THR A 220 13.56 7.05 15.91
CA THR A 220 12.65 5.99 16.42
C THR A 220 13.19 4.56 16.29
N GLY A 221 14.39 4.37 15.74
CA GLY A 221 14.98 3.04 15.52
C GLY A 221 15.62 2.43 16.76
N PHE A 222 16.45 1.40 16.56
CA PHE A 222 17.22 0.72 17.62
C PHE A 222 18.66 1.26 17.75
N GLY A 223 19.01 2.32 17.01
CA GLY A 223 20.31 2.96 17.14
C GLY A 223 20.49 3.56 18.53
N PRO A 224 21.73 3.63 19.04
CA PRO A 224 22.01 4.16 20.39
C PRO A 224 21.67 5.65 20.54
N ARG A 225 21.51 6.36 19.41
CA ARG A 225 21.10 7.76 19.33
C ARG A 225 19.60 7.92 19.15
N ASP A 226 18.86 6.88 18.75
CA ASP A 226 17.42 6.99 18.54
C ASP A 226 16.71 7.24 19.90
N VAL A 227 16.36 8.49 20.21
CA VAL A 227 15.78 8.90 21.51
C VAL A 227 14.45 9.65 21.40
N THR A 228 13.89 9.75 20.19
CA THR A 228 12.62 10.46 19.96
C THR A 228 11.44 9.87 20.75
N PRO A 229 11.27 8.53 20.87
CA PRO A 229 10.22 7.95 21.69
C PRO A 229 10.34 8.34 23.16
N GLU A 230 11.54 8.24 23.72
CA GLU A 230 11.84 8.59 25.11
C GLU A 230 11.59 10.06 25.39
N ALA A 231 11.98 10.95 24.47
CA ALA A 231 11.69 12.38 24.57
C ALA A 231 10.18 12.65 24.50
N THR A 232 9.46 11.94 23.62
CA THR A 232 8.00 12.10 23.47
C THR A 232 7.26 11.63 24.72
N GLN A 233 7.71 10.52 25.32
CA GLN A 233 7.12 9.94 26.53
C GLN A 233 7.20 10.88 27.74
N GLU A 234 8.18 11.78 27.80
CA GLU A 234 8.30 12.81 28.84
C GLU A 234 7.33 13.99 28.68
N VAL A 235 6.70 14.12 27.52
CA VAL A 235 5.83 15.26 27.18
C VAL A 235 4.36 14.87 27.14
N ILE A 236 4.06 13.63 26.74
CA ILE A 236 2.68 13.14 26.69
C ILE A 236 2.18 12.78 28.09
N ALA A 237 0.94 13.16 28.38
CA ALA A 237 0.26 12.82 29.63
C ALA A 237 -0.59 11.54 29.48
N ARG A 238 -1.14 11.32 28.28
CA ARG A 238 -1.97 10.14 27.98
C ARG A 238 -1.44 9.44 26.72
N PRO A 239 -0.99 8.18 26.83
CA PRO A 239 -0.61 7.39 25.66
C PRO A 239 -1.79 7.18 24.70
N ALA A 240 -1.49 7.21 23.39
CA ALA A 240 -2.43 6.89 22.31
C ALA A 240 -1.94 5.64 21.56
N GLU A 241 -1.72 4.56 22.30
CA GLU A 241 -1.06 3.34 21.83
C GLU A 241 -1.73 2.71 20.61
N GLY A 242 -3.06 2.83 20.49
CA GLY A 242 -3.78 2.34 19.31
C GLY A 242 -3.29 2.95 17.99
N LEU A 243 -2.82 4.20 18.01
CA LEU A 243 -2.26 4.86 16.81
C LEU A 243 -0.87 4.30 16.45
N SER A 244 0.04 4.21 17.42
CA SER A 244 1.38 3.67 17.18
C SER A 244 1.33 2.19 16.80
N GLN A 245 0.47 1.41 17.45
CA GLN A 245 0.23 0.00 17.12
C GLN A 245 -0.38 -0.16 15.72
N ALA A 246 -1.39 0.63 15.36
CA ALA A 246 -1.99 0.57 14.03
C ALA A 246 -0.98 0.92 12.92
N MET A 247 -0.19 1.98 13.11
CA MET A 247 0.87 2.33 12.17
C MET A 247 1.91 1.21 12.06
N SER A 248 2.42 0.70 13.19
CA SER A 248 3.40 -0.40 13.19
C SER A 248 2.85 -1.64 12.48
N TRP A 249 1.64 -2.09 12.85
CA TRP A 249 1.00 -3.27 12.28
C TRP A 249 0.72 -3.11 10.79
N GLN A 250 0.01 -2.06 10.38
CA GLN A 250 -0.40 -1.92 8.98
C GLN A 250 0.80 -1.70 8.05
N THR A 251 1.81 -0.94 8.49
CA THR A 251 3.01 -0.73 7.66
C THR A 251 3.91 -1.98 7.60
N SER A 252 3.84 -2.88 8.59
CA SER A 252 4.59 -4.15 8.57
C SER A 252 4.16 -5.11 7.46
N LEU A 253 2.92 -5.00 7.00
CA LEU A 253 2.41 -5.75 5.86
C LEU A 253 3.12 -5.36 4.55
N LEU A 254 3.67 -4.14 4.47
CA LEU A 254 4.37 -3.61 3.30
C LEU A 254 5.89 -3.67 3.45
N GLU A 255 6.40 -3.32 4.62
CA GLU A 255 7.83 -3.32 4.95
C GLU A 255 8.02 -3.99 6.31
N PRO A 256 8.46 -5.27 6.35
CA PRO A 256 8.58 -6.01 7.60
C PRO A 256 9.48 -5.34 8.65
N ARG A 257 10.43 -4.51 8.24
CA ARG A 257 11.32 -3.79 9.17
C ARG A 257 10.62 -2.65 9.94
N SER A 258 9.43 -2.23 9.51
CA SER A 258 8.67 -1.16 10.19
C SER A 258 8.33 -1.52 11.65
N VAL A 259 8.23 -2.81 11.98
CA VAL A 259 8.04 -3.30 13.36
C VAL A 259 9.19 -2.92 14.31
N LEU A 260 10.36 -2.57 13.76
CA LEU A 260 11.52 -2.11 14.53
C LEU A 260 11.43 -0.64 14.93
N SER A 261 10.44 0.10 14.43
CA SER A 261 10.16 1.45 14.89
C SER A 261 9.58 1.42 16.30
N ARG A 262 10.21 2.12 17.22
CA ARG A 262 9.76 2.34 18.61
C ARG A 262 8.90 3.61 18.76
N GLY A 263 8.48 4.22 17.65
CA GLY A 263 7.73 5.48 17.67
C GLY A 263 6.46 5.37 18.52
N VAL A 264 6.24 6.36 19.39
CA VAL A 264 5.05 6.43 20.25
C VAL A 264 4.08 7.51 19.75
N CYS A 265 2.83 7.39 20.18
CA CYS A 265 1.79 8.39 19.99
C CYS A 265 1.18 8.72 21.34
N GLY A 266 0.81 9.98 21.55
CA GLY A 266 0.19 10.38 22.80
C GLY A 266 -0.36 11.79 22.78
N ILE A 267 -1.04 12.14 23.86
CA ILE A 267 -1.72 13.42 24.02
C ILE A 267 -1.08 14.14 25.20
N THR A 268 -0.71 15.40 25.00
CA THR A 268 -0.18 16.27 26.06
C THR A 268 -1.28 16.73 27.03
N ASP A 269 -0.92 17.28 28.18
CA ASP A 269 -1.89 17.90 29.11
C ASP A 269 -2.68 19.05 28.48
N THR A 270 -2.07 19.73 27.50
CA THR A 270 -2.67 20.82 26.71
C THR A 270 -3.51 20.32 25.52
N LYS A 271 -3.86 19.03 25.49
CA LYS A 271 -4.68 18.39 24.45
C LYS A 271 -4.07 18.42 23.04
N VAL A 272 -2.74 18.42 22.93
CA VAL A 272 -2.03 18.33 21.63
C VAL A 272 -1.71 16.87 21.32
N LEU A 273 -2.03 16.41 20.11
CA LEU A 273 -1.67 15.07 19.65
C LEU A 273 -0.22 15.06 19.15
N VAL A 274 0.62 14.19 19.70
CA VAL A 274 1.99 13.96 19.27
C VAL A 274 2.10 12.57 18.62
N VAL A 275 2.68 12.51 17.43
CA VAL A 275 2.87 11.27 16.67
C VAL A 275 4.32 11.18 16.20
N ASN A 276 5.00 10.10 16.57
CA ASN A 276 6.33 9.81 16.03
C ASN A 276 6.24 9.00 14.73
N LEU A 277 6.90 9.49 13.69
CA LEU A 277 7.03 8.84 12.39
C LEU A 277 8.49 8.36 12.18
N PRO A 278 8.72 7.31 11.38
CA PRO A 278 10.07 6.87 11.05
C PRO A 278 10.85 7.92 10.24
N GLY A 279 12.18 7.87 10.28
CA GLY A 279 13.04 8.86 9.60
C GLY A 279 13.11 8.74 8.07
N ASN A 280 12.56 7.68 7.47
CA ASN A 280 12.60 7.46 6.02
C ASN A 280 11.34 8.07 5.33
N PRO A 281 11.48 8.88 4.26
CA PRO A 281 10.33 9.52 3.60
C PRO A 281 9.26 8.56 3.09
N THR A 282 9.66 7.37 2.64
CA THR A 282 8.72 6.28 2.26
C THR A 282 7.90 5.83 3.46
N ALA A 283 8.58 5.56 4.58
CA ALA A 283 7.96 5.05 5.79
C ALA A 283 7.05 6.10 6.43
N VAL A 284 7.41 7.39 6.34
CA VAL A 284 6.54 8.52 6.68
C VAL A 284 5.22 8.44 5.91
N LYS A 285 5.28 8.35 4.57
CA LYS A 285 4.07 8.27 3.73
C LYS A 285 3.21 7.06 4.08
N GLN A 286 3.83 5.91 4.33
CA GLN A 286 3.14 4.70 4.76
C GLN A 286 2.40 4.91 6.09
N CYS A 287 3.08 5.45 7.11
CA CYS A 287 2.46 5.74 8.41
C CYS A 287 1.34 6.78 8.30
N LEU A 288 1.52 7.83 7.49
CA LEU A 288 0.50 8.83 7.24
C LEU A 288 -0.73 8.25 6.52
N SER A 289 -0.57 7.25 5.68
CA SER A 289 -1.71 6.55 5.06
C SER A 289 -2.61 5.87 6.09
N VAL A 290 -2.05 5.45 7.23
CA VAL A 290 -2.80 4.89 8.37
C VAL A 290 -3.41 6.00 9.23
N LEU A 291 -2.66 7.07 9.50
CA LEU A 291 -3.05 8.14 10.42
C LEU A 291 -4.12 9.07 9.84
N LEU A 292 -3.96 9.51 8.60
CA LEU A 292 -4.77 10.59 8.03
C LEU A 292 -6.29 10.30 8.00
N PRO A 293 -6.77 9.08 7.71
CA PRO A 293 -8.20 8.78 7.74
C PRO A 293 -8.87 8.97 9.11
N VAL A 294 -8.12 8.77 10.20
CA VAL A 294 -8.64 8.88 11.59
C VAL A 294 -8.34 10.24 12.22
N LEU A 295 -7.37 10.98 11.68
CA LEU A 295 -6.88 12.24 12.23
C LEU A 295 -7.97 13.32 12.43
N PRO A 296 -8.90 13.58 11.48
CA PRO A 296 -9.96 14.57 11.70
C PRO A 296 -10.83 14.26 12.92
N HIS A 297 -11.18 12.99 13.11
CA HIS A 297 -11.97 12.57 14.26
C HIS A 297 -11.19 12.72 15.56
N ALA A 298 -9.91 12.31 15.58
CA ALA A 298 -9.05 12.44 16.74
C ALA A 298 -8.90 13.90 17.19
N LEU A 299 -8.62 14.82 16.27
CA LEU A 299 -8.49 16.25 16.59
C LEU A 299 -9.82 16.86 17.10
N ARG A 300 -10.96 16.44 16.53
CA ARG A 300 -12.28 16.86 17.03
C ARG A 300 -12.55 16.38 18.45
N MET A 301 -12.11 15.17 18.81
CA MET A 301 -12.23 14.67 20.19
C MET A 301 -11.40 15.51 21.17
N LEU A 302 -10.24 16.01 20.76
CA LEU A 302 -9.35 16.82 21.59
C LEU A 302 -9.80 18.28 21.70
N ALA A 303 -10.54 18.79 20.72
CA ALA A 303 -11.07 20.16 20.74
C ALA A 303 -12.26 20.35 21.72
N LYS A 304 -12.81 19.26 22.27
CA LYS A 304 -13.85 19.28 23.33
C LYS A 304 -13.23 19.48 24.70
#